data_AF-A0A397V5C5-F1
#
_entry.id   AF-A0A397V5C5-F1
#
_cell.length_a   1.000
_cell.length_b   1.000
_cell.length_c   1.000
_cell.angle_alpha   90.00
_cell.angle_beta   90.00
_cell.angle_gamma   90.00
#
_symmetry.space_group_name_H-M   'P 1'
#
loop_
_entity.id
_entity.type
_entity.pdbx_description
1 polymer ?
#
loop_
_entity_poly.entity_id
_entity_poly.type
_entity_poly.pdbx_seq_one_letter_code
_entity_poly.pdbx_strand_id
1 'polypeptide(L)'
;MILLVNKNAGHTNNHVMPIAADWPGQLFIRKALTNIHQQNTKIPASINAFISILGPLHVSLNSREQVLKIYYSFFKMLFHAVFGKRKVLARKPKPWRINLLLELAYQGWITIKPKILAKFEATCKDMEYRMLIDLLDNVIPATLDVYAVLFRSGSFNK
;
A
#
# COMPACT_ATOMS: atom_id res chain seq x y z
N MET A 1 22.68 -4.02 12.83
CA MET A 1 22.06 -3.59 14.10
C MET A 1 21.45 -4.83 14.73
N ILE A 2 22.14 -5.32 15.75
CA ILE A 2 21.90 -6.60 16.43
C ILE A 2 20.55 -6.50 17.13
N LEU A 3 19.68 -7.50 16.94
CA LEU A 3 18.48 -7.69 17.75
C LEU A 3 18.94 -7.75 19.22
N LEU A 4 18.86 -6.63 19.93
CA LEU A 4 18.88 -6.62 21.39
C LEU A 4 17.58 -7.31 21.80
N VAL A 5 17.67 -8.62 21.96
CA VAL A 5 16.63 -9.44 22.58
C VAL A 5 16.42 -8.83 23.96
N ASN A 6 15.29 -8.15 24.10
CA ASN A 6 14.83 -7.60 25.36
C ASN A 6 14.91 -8.71 26.43
N LYS A 7 15.44 -8.40 27.62
CA LYS A 7 15.62 -9.34 28.75
C LYS A 7 14.30 -9.99 29.21
N ASN A 8 13.15 -9.60 28.65
CA ASN A 8 11.84 -10.16 28.93
C ASN A 8 11.44 -11.25 27.90
N ALA A 9 12.29 -12.25 27.69
CA ALA A 9 12.06 -13.37 26.75
C ALA A 9 10.84 -14.26 27.10
N GLY A 10 10.14 -13.99 28.21
CA GLY A 10 8.88 -14.65 28.56
C GLY A 10 7.67 -14.20 27.73
N HIS A 11 7.71 -13.03 27.09
CA HIS A 11 6.56 -12.50 26.33
C HIS A 11 6.42 -13.06 24.90
N THR A 12 7.39 -13.84 24.40
CA THR A 12 7.35 -14.41 23.04
C THR A 12 6.70 -15.78 22.97
N ASN A 13 6.42 -16.43 24.10
CA ASN A 13 5.70 -17.70 24.08
C ASN A 13 4.25 -17.46 23.62
N ASN A 14 3.82 -18.22 22.61
CA ASN A 14 2.50 -18.14 21.96
C ASN A 14 2.18 -16.83 21.23
N HIS A 15 3.15 -15.94 20.98
CA HIS A 15 2.92 -14.68 20.26
C HIS A 15 3.71 -14.61 18.96
N VAL A 16 3.12 -13.98 17.94
CA VAL A 16 3.78 -13.65 16.68
C VAL A 16 4.26 -12.20 16.75
N MET A 17 5.55 -11.98 16.48
CA MET A 17 6.18 -10.66 16.45
C MET A 17 6.44 -10.24 14.99
N PRO A 18 5.63 -9.35 14.41
CA PRO A 18 5.91 -8.83 13.09
C PRO A 18 7.16 -7.93 13.12
N ILE A 19 8.12 -8.22 12.23
CA ILE A 19 9.25 -7.33 11.95
C ILE A 19 8.99 -6.65 10.61
N ALA A 20 8.71 -5.34 10.65
CA ALA A 20 8.74 -4.52 9.45
C ALA A 20 10.20 -4.37 8.98
N ALA A 21 10.53 -5.01 7.86
CA ALA A 21 11.85 -4.90 7.25
C ALA A 21 11.71 -4.88 5.73
N ASP A 22 12.37 -3.93 5.09
CA ASP A 22 12.42 -3.86 3.65
C ASP A 22 13.54 -4.75 3.11
N TRP A 23 13.62 -4.88 1.78
CA TRP A 23 14.76 -5.56 1.18
C TRP A 23 16.05 -4.79 1.50
N PRO A 24 17.13 -5.44 1.96
CA PRO A 24 17.32 -6.90 2.08
C PRO A 24 17.04 -7.47 3.48
N GLY A 25 16.63 -6.65 4.45
CA GLY A 25 16.31 -7.07 5.83
C GLY A 25 15.29 -8.21 5.88
N GLN A 26 14.22 -8.15 5.07
CA GLN A 26 13.26 -9.25 4.95
C GLN A 26 13.94 -10.55 4.44
N LEU A 27 14.80 -10.43 3.43
CA LEU A 27 15.46 -11.55 2.78
C LEU A 27 16.42 -12.26 3.74
N PHE A 28 17.23 -11.51 4.48
CA PHE A 28 18.21 -12.09 5.40
C PHE A 28 17.54 -12.76 6.60
N ILE A 29 16.49 -12.18 7.17
CA ILE A 29 15.72 -12.79 8.26
C ILE A 29 15.11 -14.11 7.78
N ARG A 30 14.46 -14.11 6.60
CA ARG A 30 13.88 -15.33 6.02
C ARG A 30 14.95 -16.39 5.74
N LYS A 31 16.08 -16.01 5.12
CA LYS A 31 17.19 -16.93 4.85
C LYS A 31 17.76 -17.54 6.12
N ALA A 32 17.94 -16.75 7.17
CA ALA A 32 18.42 -17.26 8.46
C ALA A 32 17.44 -18.31 9.02
N LEU A 33 16.14 -18.00 9.07
CA LEU A 33 15.12 -18.94 9.56
C LEU A 33 15.07 -20.23 8.73
N THR A 34 15.15 -20.14 7.40
CA THR A 34 15.16 -21.29 6.50
C THR A 34 16.40 -22.16 6.71
N ASN A 35 17.59 -21.56 6.82
CA ASN A 35 18.83 -22.31 7.03
C ASN A 35 18.83 -23.04 8.38
N ILE A 36 18.30 -22.41 9.43
CA ILE A 36 18.21 -23.04 10.76
C ILE A 36 17.24 -24.24 10.72
N HIS A 37 16.11 -24.13 10.01
CA HIS A 37 15.20 -25.27 9.77
C HIS A 37 15.88 -26.40 8.99
N GLN A 38 16.63 -26.09 7.93
CA GLN A 38 17.34 -27.08 7.12
C GLN A 38 18.43 -27.83 7.91
N GLN A 39 19.07 -27.18 8.88
CA GLN A 39 20.11 -27.76 9.72
C GLN A 39 19.55 -28.58 10.91
N ASN A 40 18.22 -28.76 11.03
CA ASN A 40 17.55 -29.45 12.15
C ASN A 40 17.98 -28.94 13.54
N THR A 41 18.39 -27.68 13.62
CA THR A 41 18.77 -27.06 14.90
C THR A 41 17.50 -26.53 15.56
N LYS A 42 17.37 -26.74 16.89
CA LYS A 42 16.23 -26.23 17.65
C LYS A 42 16.28 -24.70 17.66
N ILE A 43 15.41 -24.06 16.87
CA ILE A 43 15.23 -22.61 16.89
C ILE A 43 14.66 -22.22 18.26
N PRO A 44 15.29 -21.29 18.99
CA PRO A 44 14.69 -20.72 20.19
C PRO A 44 13.28 -20.20 19.87
N ALA A 45 12.29 -20.50 20.71
CA ALA A 45 10.90 -20.09 20.47
C ALA A 45 10.75 -18.57 20.25
N SER A 46 11.61 -17.78 20.90
CA SER A 46 11.71 -16.32 20.71
C SER A 46 12.10 -15.89 19.30
N ILE A 47 12.89 -16.68 18.58
CA ILE A 47 13.29 -16.41 17.20
C ILE A 47 12.19 -16.87 16.23
N ASN A 48 11.55 -18.00 16.52
CA ASN A 48 10.46 -18.54 15.70
C ASN A 48 9.19 -17.67 15.75
N ALA A 49 9.05 -16.84 16.79
CA ALA A 49 7.99 -15.87 16.91
C ALA A 49 8.05 -14.76 15.84
N PHE A 50 9.21 -14.49 15.23
CA PHE A 50 9.36 -13.36 14.33
C PHE A 50 8.88 -13.64 12.89
N ILE A 51 7.98 -12.81 12.38
CA ILE A 51 7.51 -12.85 10.99
C ILE A 51 7.91 -11.55 10.29
N SER A 52 8.70 -11.67 9.23
CA SER A 52 9.10 -10.50 8.43
C SER A 52 7.97 -10.05 7.49
N ILE A 53 7.51 -8.81 7.68
CA ILE A 53 6.47 -8.14 6.91
C ILE A 53 7.02 -6.92 6.17
N LEU A 54 6.36 -6.52 5.08
CA LEU A 54 6.71 -5.28 4.38
C LEU A 54 6.33 -4.08 5.26
N GLY A 55 7.20 -3.07 5.31
CA GLY A 55 6.91 -1.86 6.08
C GLY A 55 5.65 -1.15 5.57
N PRO A 56 4.77 -0.61 6.44
CA PRO A 56 3.56 0.12 6.02
C PRO A 56 3.83 1.27 5.05
N LEU A 57 4.98 1.94 5.19
CA LEU A 57 5.43 2.97 4.24
C LEU A 57 5.64 2.39 2.85
N HIS A 58 6.34 1.25 2.74
CA HIS A 58 6.60 0.59 1.48
C HIS A 58 5.35 0.01 0.84
N VAL A 59 4.45 -0.58 1.64
CA VAL A 59 3.11 -0.97 1.17
C VAL A 59 2.44 0.23 0.52
N SER A 60 2.40 1.36 1.22
CA SER A 60 1.72 2.56 0.74
C SER A 60 2.36 3.18 -0.52
N LEU A 61 3.70 3.23 -0.60
CA LEU A 61 4.40 3.72 -1.79
C LEU A 61 4.17 2.79 -2.99
N ASN A 62 4.28 1.48 -2.79
CA ASN A 62 4.07 0.48 -3.84
C ASN A 62 2.62 0.50 -4.34
N SER A 63 1.63 0.61 -3.44
CA SER A 63 0.23 0.73 -3.81
C SER A 63 -0.02 1.97 -4.68
N ARG A 64 0.51 3.14 -4.31
CA ARG A 64 0.40 4.38 -5.13
C ARG A 64 0.97 4.18 -6.53
N GLU A 65 2.15 3.61 -6.63
CA GLU A 65 2.75 3.30 -7.93
C GLU A 65 1.93 2.30 -8.75
N GLN A 66 1.42 1.27 -8.10
CA GLN A 66 0.68 0.19 -8.75
C GLN A 66 -0.67 0.68 -9.29
N VAL A 67 -1.40 1.48 -8.52
CA VAL A 67 -2.65 2.12 -8.99
C VAL A 67 -2.40 2.96 -10.23
N LEU A 68 -1.36 3.79 -10.24
CA LEU A 68 -1.01 4.56 -11.43
C LEU A 68 -0.66 3.67 -12.63
N LYS A 69 0.09 2.58 -12.42
CA LYS A 69 0.49 1.66 -13.51
C LYS A 69 -0.70 0.93 -14.10
N ILE A 70 -1.60 0.40 -13.27
CA ILE A 70 -2.79 -0.33 -13.71
C ILE A 70 -3.75 0.60 -14.46
N TYR A 71 -4.02 1.79 -13.89
CA TYR A 71 -4.98 2.75 -14.44
C TYR A 71 -4.29 3.88 -15.22
N TYR A 72 -3.15 3.58 -15.86
CA TYR A 72 -2.33 4.60 -16.51
C TYR A 72 -3.08 5.40 -17.58
N SER A 73 -3.98 4.74 -18.32
CA SER A 73 -4.80 5.41 -19.35
C SER A 73 -5.67 6.52 -18.74
N PHE A 74 -6.37 6.22 -17.64
CA PHE A 74 -7.17 7.19 -16.90
C PHE A 74 -6.31 8.35 -16.39
N PHE A 75 -5.19 8.06 -15.71
CA PHE A 75 -4.32 9.10 -15.17
C PHE A 75 -3.64 9.93 -16.25
N LYS A 76 -3.36 9.36 -17.42
CA LYS A 76 -2.87 10.10 -18.60
C LYS A 76 -3.92 11.06 -19.13
N MET A 77 -5.20 10.65 -19.18
CA MET A 77 -6.30 11.54 -19.57
C MET A 77 -6.46 12.68 -18.57
N LEU A 78 -6.49 12.38 -17.26
CA LEU A 78 -6.54 13.38 -16.19
C LEU A 78 -5.36 14.35 -16.28
N PHE A 79 -4.13 13.84 -16.45
CA PHE A 79 -2.93 14.66 -16.55
C PHE A 79 -2.99 15.59 -17.76
N HIS A 80 -3.40 15.12 -18.94
CA HIS A 80 -3.52 15.99 -20.11
C HIS A 80 -4.67 17.00 -20.00
N ALA A 81 -5.75 16.65 -19.29
CA ALA A 81 -6.85 17.57 -19.03
C ALA A 81 -6.40 18.74 -18.15
N VAL A 82 -5.58 18.48 -17.12
CA VAL A 82 -5.13 19.49 -16.16
C VAL A 82 -3.90 20.26 -16.66
N PHE A 83 -2.90 19.58 -17.22
CA PHE A 83 -1.60 20.17 -17.56
C PHE A 83 -1.41 20.42 -19.07
N GLY A 84 -2.37 20.02 -19.89
CA GLY A 84 -2.38 20.21 -21.34
C GLY A 84 -1.78 19.05 -22.13
N LYS A 85 -2.31 18.82 -23.34
CA LYS A 85 -1.97 17.68 -24.23
C LYS A 85 -0.51 17.61 -24.69
N ARG A 86 0.22 18.74 -24.64
CA ARG A 86 1.64 18.80 -25.04
C ARG A 86 2.58 18.30 -23.94
N LYS A 87 2.10 18.17 -22.69
CA LYS A 87 2.92 17.69 -21.58
C LYS A 87 2.95 16.17 -21.56
N VAL A 88 4.11 15.59 -21.28
CA VAL A 88 4.30 14.14 -21.23
C VAL A 88 4.21 13.65 -19.79
N LEU A 89 3.26 12.76 -19.52
CA LEU A 89 3.29 11.91 -18.32
C LEU A 89 4.30 10.79 -18.56
N ALA A 90 5.31 10.70 -17.69
CA ALA A 90 6.29 9.62 -17.76
C ALA A 90 5.64 8.27 -17.38
N ARG A 91 6.13 7.16 -17.93
CA ARG A 91 5.66 5.80 -17.55
C ARG A 91 5.93 5.47 -16.08
N LYS A 92 6.96 6.08 -15.48
CA LYS A 92 7.29 6.01 -14.06
C LYS A 92 7.47 7.44 -13.52
N PRO A 93 6.38 8.13 -13.16
CA PRO A 93 6.48 9.46 -12.56
C PRO A 93 7.18 9.43 -11.20
N LYS A 94 7.74 10.58 -10.80
CA LYS A 94 8.26 10.75 -9.44
C LYS A 94 7.13 10.60 -8.40
N PRO A 95 7.40 10.09 -7.19
CA PRO A 95 6.36 9.83 -6.17
C PRO A 95 5.44 11.03 -5.89
N TRP A 96 5.98 12.25 -5.78
CA TRP A 96 5.18 13.45 -5.57
C TRP A 96 4.16 13.72 -6.69
N ARG A 97 4.49 13.36 -7.94
CA ARG A 97 3.60 13.52 -9.08
C ARG A 97 2.50 12.47 -9.08
N ILE A 98 2.81 11.25 -8.62
CA ILE A 98 1.81 10.21 -8.41
C ILE A 98 0.82 10.67 -7.34
N ASN A 99 1.33 11.16 -6.20
CA ASN A 99 0.49 11.66 -5.13
C ASN A 99 -0.41 12.80 -5.60
N LEU A 100 0.13 13.77 -6.33
CA LEU A 100 -0.66 14.86 -6.92
C LEU A 100 -1.80 14.36 -7.80
N LEU A 101 -1.55 13.36 -8.66
CA LEU A 101 -2.58 12.82 -9.55
C LEU A 101 -3.67 12.05 -8.79
N LEU A 102 -3.30 11.30 -7.76
CA LEU A 102 -4.26 10.60 -6.90
C LEU A 102 -5.14 11.59 -6.14
N GLU A 103 -4.54 12.65 -5.56
CA GLU A 103 -5.28 13.71 -4.87
C GLU A 103 -6.21 14.47 -5.82
N LEU A 104 -5.74 14.83 -7.01
CA LEU A 104 -6.58 15.49 -8.02
C LEU A 104 -7.76 14.60 -8.43
N ALA A 105 -7.53 13.30 -8.64
CA ALA A 105 -8.59 12.36 -8.95
C ALA A 105 -9.61 12.25 -7.81
N TYR A 106 -9.14 12.13 -6.57
CA TYR A 106 -10.00 12.01 -5.39
C TYR A 106 -10.84 13.26 -5.16
N GLN A 107 -10.22 14.45 -5.12
CA GLN A 107 -10.92 15.72 -4.90
C GLN A 107 -11.88 16.04 -6.06
N GLY A 108 -11.44 15.79 -7.30
CA GLY A 108 -12.27 15.95 -8.49
C GLY A 108 -13.49 15.03 -8.44
N TRP A 109 -13.29 13.76 -8.05
CA TRP A 109 -14.36 12.79 -7.93
C TRP A 109 -15.39 13.17 -6.87
N ILE A 110 -14.97 13.52 -5.65
CA ILE A 110 -15.89 13.98 -4.58
C ILE A 110 -16.81 15.11 -5.10
N THR A 111 -16.24 16.03 -5.87
CA THR A 111 -16.97 17.19 -6.40
C THR A 111 -18.03 16.80 -7.43
N ILE A 112 -17.75 15.84 -8.32
CA ILE A 112 -18.63 15.49 -9.44
C ILE A 112 -19.50 14.26 -9.19
N LYS A 113 -19.15 13.42 -8.20
CA LYS A 113 -19.78 12.13 -7.89
C LYS A 113 -21.31 12.21 -7.85
N PRO A 114 -21.95 13.16 -7.14
CA PRO A 114 -23.41 13.20 -7.07
C PRO A 114 -24.07 13.37 -8.44
N LYS A 115 -23.47 14.18 -9.31
CA LYS A 115 -23.99 14.44 -10.67
C LYS A 115 -23.81 13.24 -11.59
N ILE A 116 -22.69 12.51 -11.44
CA ILE A 116 -22.41 11.32 -12.23
C ILE A 116 -23.33 10.17 -11.83
N LEU A 117 -23.49 9.91 -10.53
CA LEU A 117 -24.39 8.85 -10.05
C LEU A 117 -25.84 9.13 -10.45
N ALA A 118 -26.34 10.35 -10.24
CA ALA A 118 -27.70 10.71 -10.62
C ALA A 118 -28.01 10.49 -12.12
N LYS A 119 -27.00 10.62 -13.00
CA LYS A 119 -27.17 10.47 -14.45
C LYS A 119 -26.96 9.05 -14.94
N PHE A 120 -26.04 8.31 -14.34
CA PHE A 120 -25.53 7.05 -14.90
C PHE A 120 -25.77 5.82 -14.05
N GLU A 121 -26.05 5.92 -12.74
CA GLU A 121 -26.13 4.76 -11.85
C GLU A 121 -27.24 3.78 -12.25
N ALA A 122 -28.41 4.30 -12.64
CA ALA A 122 -29.55 3.47 -13.05
C ALA A 122 -29.39 2.88 -14.47
N THR A 123 -28.63 3.55 -15.34
CA THR A 123 -28.62 3.32 -16.79
C THR A 123 -27.33 2.64 -17.29
N CYS A 124 -26.21 2.86 -16.61
CA CYS A 124 -24.87 2.41 -16.98
C CYS A 124 -24.45 1.23 -16.11
N LYS A 125 -24.51 0.01 -16.65
CA LYS A 125 -24.14 -1.23 -15.93
C LYS A 125 -22.95 -1.95 -16.54
N ASP A 126 -22.28 -1.33 -17.52
CA ASP A 126 -21.11 -1.90 -18.14
C ASP A 126 -19.94 -2.03 -17.16
N MET A 127 -19.00 -2.91 -17.51
CA MET A 127 -17.87 -3.24 -16.66
C MET A 127 -16.91 -2.06 -16.50
N GLU A 128 -16.71 -1.26 -17.55
CA GLU A 128 -15.77 -0.13 -17.53
C GLU A 128 -16.23 0.96 -16.57
N TYR A 129 -17.54 1.29 -16.60
CA TYR A 129 -18.16 2.20 -15.65
C TYR A 129 -17.97 1.72 -14.21
N ARG A 130 -18.28 0.44 -13.93
CA ARG A 130 -18.11 -0.12 -12.57
C ARG A 130 -16.67 -0.10 -12.10
N MET A 131 -15.72 -0.44 -12.97
CA MET A 131 -14.29 -0.38 -12.64
C MET A 131 -13.83 1.05 -12.37
N LEU A 132 -14.34 2.03 -13.12
CA LEU A 132 -14.02 3.43 -12.87
C LEU A 132 -14.60 3.92 -11.53
N ILE A 133 -15.85 3.55 -11.22
CA ILE A 133 -16.46 3.87 -9.92
C ILE A 133 -15.65 3.22 -8.79
N ASP A 134 -15.29 1.94 -8.89
CA ASP A 134 -14.47 1.25 -7.88
C ASP A 134 -13.09 1.89 -7.71
N LEU A 135 -12.45 2.28 -8.81
CA LEU A 135 -11.18 3.03 -8.77
C LEU A 135 -11.32 4.30 -7.92
N LEU A 136 -12.37 5.08 -8.16
CA LEU A 136 -12.56 6.40 -7.58
C LEU A 136 -13.12 6.36 -6.15
N ASP A 137 -14.02 5.42 -5.85
CA ASP A 137 -14.66 5.27 -4.53
C ASP A 137 -13.82 4.46 -3.54
N ASN A 138 -13.07 3.46 -4.01
CA ASN A 138 -12.42 2.50 -3.12
C ASN A 138 -10.90 2.52 -3.29
N VAL A 139 -10.39 2.29 -4.50
CA VAL A 139 -8.96 2.03 -4.72
C VAL A 139 -8.11 3.28 -4.43
N ILE A 140 -8.49 4.45 -4.96
CA ILE A 140 -7.74 5.69 -4.74
C ILE A 140 -7.78 6.11 -3.26
N PRO A 141 -8.95 6.21 -2.59
CA PRO A 141 -9.00 6.56 -1.17
C PRO A 141 -8.22 5.58 -0.30
N ALA A 142 -8.39 4.27 -0.51
CA ALA A 142 -7.64 3.25 0.23
C ALA A 142 -6.13 3.47 0.07
N THR A 143 -5.67 3.75 -1.15
CA THR A 143 -4.25 3.94 -1.44
C THR A 143 -3.67 5.21 -0.80
N LEU A 144 -4.45 6.29 -0.73
CA LEU A 144 -4.08 7.52 -0.02
C LEU A 144 -4.00 7.28 1.49
N ASP A 145 -4.96 6.54 2.04
CA ASP A 145 -5.14 6.34 3.48
C ASP A 145 -4.36 5.17 4.08
N VAL A 146 -3.90 4.18 3.29
CA VAL A 146 -3.20 2.96 3.77
C VAL A 146 -2.14 3.29 4.81
N TYR A 147 -1.30 4.30 4.56
CA TYR A 147 -0.25 4.65 5.51
C TYR A 147 -0.82 5.26 6.80
N ALA A 148 -1.76 6.20 6.68
CA ALA A 148 -2.36 6.86 7.84
C ALA A 148 -3.14 5.87 8.70
N VAL A 149 -3.89 4.95 8.10
CA VAL A 149 -4.67 3.91 8.78
C VAL A 149 -3.73 2.90 9.46
N LEU A 150 -2.76 2.34 8.75
CA LEU A 150 -1.84 1.36 9.32
C LEU A 150 -0.92 1.94 10.39
N PHE A 151 -0.53 3.22 10.28
CA PHE A 151 0.37 3.86 11.24
C PHE A 151 -0.38 4.42 12.46
N ARG A 152 -1.55 5.06 12.28
CA ARG A 152 -2.33 5.63 13.40
C ARG A 152 -3.06 4.57 14.22
N SER A 153 -3.43 3.43 13.62
CA SER A 153 -3.98 2.28 14.37
C SER A 153 -2.99 1.65 15.35
N GLY A 154 -1.69 1.96 15.23
CA GLY A 154 -0.67 1.63 16.23
C GLY A 154 -0.63 2.55 17.45
N SER A 155 -1.63 3.43 17.64
CA SER A 155 -1.79 4.19 18.88
C SER A 155 -2.32 3.26 19.98
N PHE A 156 -1.42 2.58 20.69
CA PHE A 156 -1.73 1.64 21.78
C PHE A 156 -2.24 2.31 23.07
N ASN A 157 -2.67 3.57 23.03
CA ASN A 157 -3.27 4.22 24.20
C ASN A 157 -4.78 3.92 24.25
N LYS A 158 -5.10 2.78 24.86
CA LYS A 158 -6.31 2.57 25.67
C LYS A 158 -5.95 1.68 26.85
#